data_AF-A0A935GDI7-F1
#
_entry.id   AF-A0A935GDI7-F1
#
_cell.length_a   1.000
_cell.length_b   1.000
_cell.length_c   1.000
_cell.angle_alpha   90.00
_cell.angle_beta   90.00
_cell.angle_gamma   90.00
#
_symmetry.space_group_name_H-M   'P 1'
#
loop_
_entity.id
_entity.type
_entity.pdbx_description
1 polymer ?
#
loop_
_entity_poly.entity_id
_entity_poly.type
_entity_poly.pdbx_seq_one_letter_code
_entity_poly.pdbx_strand_id
1 'polypeptide(L)'
;MLRKAWRENLDKLIKEVKELQNIYDEKQKTIYKNAFEWRFEFPEVLNDDGDYVGFDAVIGNPPYIQLQKAYNDTMKYADLYKTMNYETFDRTGDIYCLFYERGIQIAKDNGILCYISSNKWMRAGYGEKLRNFFLKYNPLLLLDLGPGIFESATVDTCIMMLQKNDKSKSKQYSLKAVTITKEKNLPLDIDEQVKENAVTLHKLTKDAWFIGSEAEQKLKEKIEHLGKPLKDWDVKIYRGVLTGLNEAFIIDNTKRQEILDNCKDDDERRRTEAIIKPILRGRDIKRYYYEWAGLWVIGTFPALHLDIDDYPAIKKYLLDHFDIKQLEQSGKKYPELGFNARKKDRKKWFETQDHCALLP
;
A
#
# COMPACT_ATOMS: atom_id res chain seq x y z
N MET A 1 23.30 30.91 60.43
CA MET A 1 21.92 30.63 60.00
C MET A 1 21.82 30.28 58.50
N LEU A 2 22.34 31.10 57.59
CA LEU A 2 22.30 30.85 56.12
C LEU A 2 22.83 29.47 55.65
N ARG A 3 23.96 28.97 56.20
CA ARG A 3 24.50 27.65 55.81
C ARG A 3 23.66 26.46 56.28
N LYS A 4 22.90 26.60 57.37
CA LYS A 4 22.05 25.54 57.91
C LYS A 4 20.78 25.39 57.07
N ALA A 5 20.13 26.53 56.78
CA ALA A 5 18.96 26.57 55.89
C ALA A 5 19.29 26.07 54.47
N TRP A 6 20.48 26.40 53.95
CA TRP A 6 20.93 25.88 52.65
C TRP A 6 21.12 24.36 52.65
N ARG A 7 21.73 23.79 53.70
CA ARG A 7 21.89 22.33 53.83
C ARG A 7 20.56 21.60 53.96
N GLU A 8 19.66 22.12 54.78
CA GLU A 8 18.31 21.55 54.96
C GLU A 8 17.52 21.57 53.63
N ASN A 9 17.66 22.64 52.85
CA ASN A 9 17.04 22.72 51.52
C ASN A 9 17.70 21.73 50.53
N LEU A 10 19.03 21.62 50.54
CA LEU A 10 19.75 20.66 49.69
C LEU A 10 19.36 19.21 50.01
N ASP A 11 19.28 18.84 51.29
CA ASP A 11 18.88 17.50 51.72
C ASP A 11 17.43 17.18 51.30
N LYS A 12 16.55 18.19 51.35
CA LYS A 12 15.16 18.07 50.87
C LYS A 12 15.12 17.83 49.36
N LEU A 13 15.84 18.62 48.57
CA LEU A 13 15.95 18.48 47.12
C LEU A 13 16.52 17.12 46.72
N ILE A 14 17.57 16.64 47.39
CA ILE A 14 18.15 15.31 47.14
C ILE A 14 17.12 14.21 47.39
N LYS A 15 16.32 14.34 48.45
CA LYS A 15 15.27 13.38 48.77
C LYS A 15 14.17 13.37 47.71
N GLU A 16 13.71 14.55 47.29
CA GLU A 16 12.70 14.70 46.22
C GLU A 16 13.20 14.11 44.89
N VAL A 17 14.44 14.38 44.49
CA VAL A 17 15.05 13.78 43.29
C VAL A 17 15.08 12.26 43.38
N LYS A 18 15.42 11.71 44.55
CA LYS A 18 15.49 10.25 44.75
C LYS A 18 14.11 9.59 44.70
N GLU A 19 13.09 10.25 45.23
CA GLU A 19 11.70 9.78 45.14
C GLU A 19 11.19 9.81 43.69
N LEU A 20 11.46 10.88 42.95
CA LEU A 20 11.13 11.00 41.53
C LEU A 20 11.85 9.93 40.68
N GLN A 21 13.12 9.65 40.98
CA GLN A 21 13.89 8.62 40.29
C GLN A 21 13.29 7.22 40.49
N ASN A 22 12.83 6.90 41.71
CA ASN A 22 12.17 5.62 41.98
C ASN A 22 10.85 5.50 41.21
N ILE A 23 10.04 6.56 41.17
CA ILE A 23 8.78 6.59 40.39
C ILE A 23 9.08 6.40 38.90
N TYR A 24 10.15 7.03 38.39
CA TYR A 24 10.60 6.87 37.02
C TYR A 24 10.97 5.42 36.70
N ASP A 25 11.81 4.81 37.53
CA ASP A 25 12.27 3.43 37.35
C ASP A 25 11.10 2.42 37.40
N GLU A 26 10.11 2.65 38.26
CA GLU A 26 8.90 1.82 38.33
C GLU A 26 8.02 1.96 37.08
N LYS A 27 7.80 3.18 36.59
CA LYS A 27 7.03 3.42 35.36
C LYS A 27 7.69 2.81 34.13
N GLN A 28 9.02 2.89 34.04
CA GLN A 28 9.81 2.25 32.97
C GLN A 28 9.65 0.72 32.97
N LYS A 29 9.68 0.09 34.15
CA LYS A 29 9.53 -1.37 34.28
C LYS A 29 8.13 -1.90 33.97
N THR A 30 7.11 -1.06 34.07
CA THR A 30 5.69 -1.46 33.98
C THR A 30 5.01 -0.91 32.73
N ILE A 31 4.72 0.38 32.72
CA ILE A 31 3.90 1.08 31.69
C ILE A 31 4.67 1.19 30.37
N TYR A 32 5.98 1.43 30.44
CA TYR A 32 6.81 1.70 29.26
C TYR A 32 7.72 0.55 28.85
N LYS A 33 7.52 -0.65 29.41
CA LYS A 33 8.42 -1.80 29.21
C LYS A 33 8.71 -2.12 27.73
N ASN A 34 7.79 -1.77 26.83
CA ASN A 34 7.95 -1.87 25.37
C ASN A 34 7.53 -0.58 24.63
N ALA A 35 7.43 0.55 25.31
CA ALA A 35 6.99 1.82 24.74
C ALA A 35 8.08 2.87 24.87
N PHE A 36 8.28 3.64 23.81
CA PHE A 36 9.23 4.73 23.79
C PHE A 36 8.51 6.03 24.22
N GLU A 37 8.79 6.50 25.44
CA GLU A 37 8.14 7.67 26.03
C GLU A 37 8.96 8.93 25.77
N TRP A 38 8.49 9.78 24.85
CA TRP A 38 9.22 10.96 24.39
C TRP A 38 9.54 11.96 25.49
N ARG A 39 8.69 12.11 26.51
CA ARG A 39 8.91 13.08 27.59
C ARG A 39 10.17 12.80 28.40
N PHE A 40 10.62 11.54 28.41
CA PHE A 40 11.82 11.13 29.15
C PHE A 40 13.07 11.17 28.29
N GLU A 41 12.93 10.75 27.03
CA GLU A 41 14.05 10.69 26.09
C GLU A 41 14.39 12.06 25.51
N PHE A 42 13.41 12.97 25.48
CA PHE A 42 13.55 14.34 24.97
C PHE A 42 12.87 15.34 25.91
N PRO A 43 13.45 15.66 27.08
CA PRO A 43 12.87 16.63 27.99
C PRO A 43 12.61 18.01 27.37
N GLU A 44 13.29 18.35 26.28
CA GLU A 44 13.14 19.59 25.51
C GLU A 44 11.75 19.73 24.84
N VAL A 45 10.98 18.64 24.77
CA VAL A 45 9.58 18.66 24.30
C VAL A 45 8.59 18.99 25.41
N LEU A 46 9.07 19.37 26.60
CA LEU A 46 8.28 19.85 27.73
C LEU A 46 8.44 21.37 27.90
N ASN A 47 7.43 22.05 28.42
CA ASN A 47 7.58 23.43 28.91
C ASN A 47 8.11 23.46 30.36
N ASP A 48 8.29 24.67 30.91
CA ASP A 48 8.77 24.88 32.29
C ASP A 48 7.85 24.26 33.37
N ASP A 49 6.57 24.05 33.04
CA ASP A 49 5.58 23.41 33.93
C ASP A 49 5.58 21.86 33.79
N GLY A 50 6.38 21.31 32.87
CA GLY A 50 6.48 19.87 32.59
C GLY A 50 5.41 19.30 31.65
N ASP A 51 4.63 20.16 30.99
CA ASP A 51 3.62 19.77 30.01
C ASP A 51 4.22 19.50 28.63
N TYR A 52 3.72 18.48 27.93
CA TYR A 52 4.17 18.12 26.59
C TYR A 52 3.79 19.18 25.55
N VAL A 53 4.79 19.85 24.98
CA VAL A 53 4.64 20.83 23.89
C VAL A 53 4.86 20.23 22.50
N GLY A 54 5.65 19.16 22.39
CA GLY A 54 5.91 18.46 21.13
C GLY A 54 7.14 18.92 20.36
N PHE A 55 7.39 18.30 19.21
CA PHE A 55 8.60 18.50 18.40
C PHE A 55 8.46 19.64 17.38
N ASP A 56 9.54 20.39 17.17
CA ASP A 56 9.68 21.37 16.07
C ASP A 56 9.55 20.75 14.68
N ALA A 57 10.18 19.59 14.50
CA ALA A 57 10.16 18.84 13.28
C ALA A 57 10.05 17.35 13.54
N VAL A 58 9.23 16.66 12.75
CA VAL A 58 9.09 15.21 12.77
C VAL A 58 9.42 14.72 11.37
N ILE A 59 10.54 14.01 11.25
CA ILE A 59 11.07 13.53 9.97
C ILE A 59 11.16 12.02 10.02
N GLY A 60 10.82 11.33 8.94
CA GLY A 60 10.85 9.88 8.94
C GLY A 60 10.54 9.21 7.62
N ASN A 61 10.78 7.92 7.59
CA ASN A 61 10.42 7.01 6.51
C ASN A 61 9.54 5.90 7.11
N PRO A 62 8.22 6.13 7.25
CA PRO A 62 7.33 5.16 7.88
C PRO A 62 7.32 3.80 7.15
N PRO A 63 6.93 2.71 7.82
CA PRO A 63 6.89 1.39 7.20
C PRO A 63 5.85 1.28 6.06
N TYR A 64 6.17 0.50 5.04
CA TYR A 64 5.37 0.29 3.83
C TYR A 64 4.61 -1.04 3.93
N ILE A 65 3.62 -1.08 4.82
CA ILE A 65 2.84 -2.28 5.12
C ILE A 65 1.36 -2.01 4.87
N GLN A 66 0.75 -2.76 3.96
CA GLN A 66 -0.70 -2.76 3.78
C GLN A 66 -1.37 -3.30 5.04
N LEU A 67 -2.38 -2.59 5.55
CA LEU A 67 -3.12 -2.98 6.75
C LEU A 67 -3.88 -4.31 6.56
N GLN A 68 -4.14 -4.71 5.31
CA GLN A 68 -4.73 -6.02 4.99
C GLN A 68 -3.76 -7.20 5.11
N LYS A 69 -2.46 -6.94 5.23
CA LYS A 69 -1.44 -7.98 5.37
C LYS A 69 -1.65 -8.72 6.68
N ALA A 70 -1.43 -10.03 6.66
CA ALA A 70 -1.46 -10.85 7.86
C ALA A 70 -0.38 -10.34 8.84
N TYR A 71 -0.79 -10.10 10.08
CA TYR A 71 0.12 -9.86 11.20
C TYR A 71 0.56 -11.20 11.80
N ASN A 72 -0.39 -12.13 11.93
CA ASN A 72 -0.18 -13.53 12.31
C ASN A 72 -1.26 -14.41 11.63
N ASP A 73 -1.33 -15.70 12.01
CA ASP A 73 -2.25 -16.67 11.40
C ASP A 73 -3.74 -16.33 11.57
N THR A 74 -4.08 -15.49 12.55
CA THR A 74 -5.47 -15.17 12.92
C THR A 74 -5.84 -13.71 12.68
N MET A 75 -4.86 -12.81 12.59
CA MET A 75 -5.08 -11.35 12.56
C MET A 75 -4.34 -10.68 11.42
N LYS A 76 -4.95 -9.60 10.90
CA LYS A 76 -4.29 -8.62 10.02
C LYS A 76 -3.83 -7.42 10.82
N TYR A 77 -2.91 -6.62 10.26
CA TYR A 77 -2.51 -5.35 10.88
C TYR A 77 -3.71 -4.42 11.13
N ALA A 78 -4.69 -4.38 10.22
CA ALA A 78 -5.90 -3.60 10.39
C ALA A 78 -6.66 -3.94 11.69
N ASP A 79 -6.60 -5.19 12.16
CA ASP A 79 -7.31 -5.63 13.35
C ASP A 79 -6.68 -5.08 14.65
N LEU A 80 -5.40 -4.70 14.62
CA LEU A 80 -4.71 -4.05 15.73
C LEU A 80 -5.11 -2.58 15.90
N TYR A 81 -5.37 -1.88 14.79
CA TYR A 81 -5.56 -0.43 14.78
C TYR A 81 -7.02 0.01 14.64
N LYS A 82 -7.95 -0.90 14.31
CA LYS A 82 -9.37 -0.57 14.07
C LYS A 82 -10.08 0.12 15.25
N THR A 83 -9.64 -0.11 16.49
CA THR A 83 -10.22 0.49 17.71
C THR A 83 -9.43 1.66 18.25
N MET A 84 -8.34 2.06 17.58
CA MET A 84 -7.45 3.15 18.02
C MET A 84 -7.93 4.53 17.57
N ASN A 85 -9.08 4.59 16.86
CA ASN A 85 -9.76 5.82 16.46
C ASN A 85 -8.92 6.81 15.62
N TYR A 86 -7.98 6.29 14.80
CA TYR A 86 -7.28 7.10 13.82
C TYR A 86 -8.22 7.57 12.72
N GLU A 87 -8.23 8.86 12.43
CA GLU A 87 -9.02 9.44 11.33
C GLU A 87 -8.55 8.95 9.97
N THR A 88 -7.25 8.72 9.84
CA THR A 88 -6.59 8.24 8.61
C THR A 88 -6.72 6.72 8.41
N PHE A 89 -7.36 6.00 9.34
CA PHE A 89 -7.50 4.55 9.24
C PHE A 89 -8.45 4.12 8.13
N ASP A 90 -7.92 3.39 7.16
CA ASP A 90 -8.68 2.62 6.18
C ASP A 90 -8.19 1.17 6.20
N ARG A 91 -9.10 0.18 6.31
CA ARG A 91 -8.71 -1.25 6.38
C ARG A 91 -7.92 -1.69 5.14
N THR A 92 -8.13 -1.04 4.00
CA THR A 92 -7.47 -1.31 2.72
C THR A 92 -6.22 -0.46 2.49
N GLY A 93 -5.94 0.51 3.37
CA GLY A 93 -4.81 1.41 3.27
C GLY A 93 -3.50 0.84 3.79
N ASP A 94 -2.47 1.68 3.71
CA ASP A 94 -1.14 1.40 4.23
C ASP A 94 -0.92 2.01 5.62
N ILE A 95 -0.09 1.36 6.44
CA ILE A 95 0.17 1.77 7.82
C ILE A 95 0.78 3.18 7.93
N TYR A 96 1.51 3.65 6.92
CA TYR A 96 2.09 5.00 6.91
C TYR A 96 1.02 6.10 7.03
N CYS A 97 -0.24 5.83 6.65
CA CYS A 97 -1.35 6.77 6.84
C CYS A 97 -1.52 7.10 8.34
N LEU A 98 -1.45 6.08 9.20
CA LEU A 98 -1.54 6.22 10.65
C LEU A 98 -0.32 6.97 11.21
N PHE A 99 0.85 6.77 10.61
CA PHE A 99 2.06 7.50 10.99
C PHE A 99 1.93 9.00 10.69
N TYR A 100 1.35 9.41 9.56
CA TYR A 100 1.11 10.84 9.30
C TYR A 100 0.28 11.49 10.41
N GLU A 101 -0.77 10.80 10.85
CA GLU A 101 -1.60 11.28 11.95
C GLU A 101 -0.83 11.34 13.26
N ARG A 102 -0.10 10.27 13.58
CA ARG A 102 0.75 10.22 14.78
C ARG A 102 1.84 11.30 14.74
N GLY A 103 2.46 11.54 13.59
CA GLY A 103 3.49 12.56 13.40
C GLY A 103 2.98 13.97 13.68
N ILE A 104 1.77 14.30 13.24
CA ILE A 104 1.14 15.57 13.59
C ILE A 104 0.74 15.66 15.07
N GLN A 105 0.27 14.56 15.68
CA GLN A 105 -0.08 14.56 17.11
C GLN A 105 1.11 14.95 18.00
N ILE A 106 2.33 14.64 17.56
CA ILE A 106 3.55 14.78 18.37
C ILE A 106 4.35 16.02 17.99
N ALA A 107 4.08 16.60 16.82
CA ALA A 107 4.59 17.91 16.46
C ALA A 107 3.93 18.98 17.33
N LYS A 108 4.70 20.01 17.68
CA LYS A 108 4.15 21.22 18.31
C LYS A 108 3.38 22.07 17.30
N ASP A 109 2.65 23.06 17.77
CA ASP A 109 2.00 24.02 16.90
C ASP A 109 3.02 24.80 16.05
N ASN A 110 2.72 24.93 14.76
CA ASN A 110 3.62 25.39 13.69
C ASN A 110 4.81 24.48 13.37
N GLY A 111 4.92 23.32 14.02
CA GLY A 111 5.91 22.30 13.74
C GLY A 111 5.72 21.64 12.36
N ILE A 112 6.80 21.10 11.81
CA ILE A 112 6.86 20.55 10.45
C ILE A 112 6.93 19.03 10.50
N LEU A 113 6.04 18.35 9.80
CA LEU A 113 6.10 16.93 9.51
C LEU A 113 6.63 16.73 8.10
N CYS A 114 7.66 15.89 7.91
CA CYS A 114 8.22 15.55 6.61
C CYS A 114 8.43 14.04 6.51
N TYR A 115 7.61 13.36 5.70
CA TYR A 115 7.72 11.92 5.50
C TYR A 115 7.96 11.53 4.06
N ILE A 116 8.80 10.50 3.90
CA ILE A 116 8.91 9.72 2.68
C ILE A 116 7.94 8.55 2.78
N SER A 117 7.03 8.39 1.83
CA SER A 117 6.01 7.32 1.81
C SER A 117 5.68 6.93 0.37
N SER A 118 4.80 5.96 0.14
CA SER A 118 4.33 5.69 -1.24
C SER A 118 3.51 6.87 -1.78
N ASN A 119 3.61 7.20 -3.07
CA ASN A 119 2.76 8.21 -3.70
C ASN A 119 1.31 7.71 -3.96
N LYS A 120 1.02 6.43 -3.74
CA LYS A 120 -0.27 5.80 -4.10
C LYS A 120 -1.46 6.45 -3.41
N TRP A 121 -1.31 6.94 -2.19
CA TRP A 121 -2.39 7.64 -1.47
C TRP A 121 -2.91 8.86 -2.22
N MET A 122 -2.15 9.44 -3.14
CA MET A 122 -2.61 10.58 -3.95
C MET A 122 -3.79 10.20 -4.83
N ARG A 123 -3.83 8.97 -5.35
CA ARG A 123 -4.79 8.52 -6.37
C ARG A 123 -5.71 7.38 -5.90
N ALA A 124 -5.23 6.54 -4.99
CA ALA A 124 -5.98 5.38 -4.53
C ALA A 124 -7.17 5.76 -3.63
N GLY A 125 -8.22 4.93 -3.65
CA GLY A 125 -9.43 5.13 -2.84
C GLY A 125 -9.15 5.17 -1.34
N TYR A 126 -8.30 4.28 -0.84
CA TYR A 126 -7.93 4.25 0.60
C TYR A 126 -7.29 5.56 1.08
N GLY A 127 -6.72 6.35 0.16
CA GLY A 127 -6.06 7.62 0.47
C GLY A 127 -7.03 8.76 0.77
N GLU A 128 -8.35 8.61 0.53
CA GLU A 128 -9.34 9.69 0.76
C GLU A 128 -9.26 10.25 2.18
N LYS A 129 -9.18 9.37 3.18
CA LYS A 129 -9.09 9.78 4.59
C LYS A 129 -7.79 10.53 4.89
N LEU A 130 -6.67 10.08 4.33
CA LEU A 130 -5.39 10.76 4.48
C LEU A 130 -5.38 12.13 3.80
N ARG A 131 -5.92 12.24 2.59
CA ARG A 131 -6.06 13.53 1.89
C ARG A 131 -6.94 14.49 2.69
N ASN A 132 -8.08 14.01 3.19
CA ASN A 132 -8.96 14.80 4.05
C ASN A 132 -8.27 15.23 5.35
N PHE A 133 -7.44 14.37 5.94
CA PHE A 133 -6.62 14.70 7.10
C PHE A 133 -5.60 15.80 6.77
N PHE A 134 -4.93 15.75 5.60
CA PHE A 134 -4.01 16.81 5.18
C PHE A 134 -4.69 18.16 5.00
N LEU A 135 -5.96 18.19 4.58
CA LEU A 135 -6.73 19.43 4.51
C LEU A 135 -6.90 20.10 5.88
N LYS A 136 -6.68 19.38 6.98
CA LYS A 136 -6.72 19.92 8.35
C LYS A 136 -5.52 20.79 8.71
N TYR A 137 -4.45 20.72 7.95
CA TYR A 137 -3.18 21.37 8.21
C TYR A 137 -2.69 22.14 6.98
N ASN A 138 -1.49 22.72 7.04
CA ASN A 138 -0.89 23.42 5.91
C ASN A 138 0.08 22.53 5.13
N PRO A 139 -0.34 21.92 4.01
CA PRO A 139 0.56 21.19 3.12
C PRO A 139 1.52 22.17 2.42
N LEU A 140 2.82 21.97 2.65
CA LEU A 140 3.87 22.88 2.19
C LEU A 140 4.46 22.46 0.84
N LEU A 141 4.91 21.21 0.75
CA LEU A 141 5.61 20.67 -0.42
C LEU A 141 5.28 19.19 -0.62
N LEU A 142 5.06 18.81 -1.87
CA LEU A 142 4.90 17.43 -2.29
C LEU A 142 5.87 17.13 -3.43
N LEU A 143 6.80 16.23 -3.19
CA LEU A 143 7.72 15.72 -4.21
C LEU A 143 7.24 14.33 -4.62
N ASP A 144 6.67 14.16 -5.81
CA ASP A 144 6.42 12.83 -6.37
C ASP A 144 7.72 12.33 -6.98
N LEU A 145 8.39 11.39 -6.31
CA LEU A 145 9.73 10.92 -6.69
C LEU A 145 9.67 9.99 -7.91
N GLY A 146 8.50 9.44 -8.22
CA GLY A 146 8.34 8.50 -9.34
C GLY A 146 9.15 7.21 -9.18
N PRO A 147 9.22 6.40 -10.24
CA PRO A 147 9.95 5.14 -10.24
C PRO A 147 11.47 5.34 -10.33
N GLY A 148 12.25 4.42 -9.74
CA GLY A 148 13.70 4.32 -9.99
C GLY A 148 14.59 5.30 -9.23
N ILE A 149 14.04 6.05 -8.26
CA ILE A 149 14.84 6.85 -7.31
C ILE A 149 15.56 5.94 -6.30
N PHE A 150 14.90 4.88 -5.84
CA PHE A 150 15.47 3.87 -4.96
C PHE A 150 15.79 2.60 -5.75
N GLU A 151 17.07 2.22 -5.84
CA GLU A 151 17.53 1.06 -6.63
C GLU A 151 16.89 -0.28 -6.18
N SER A 152 16.57 -0.38 -4.90
CA SER A 152 16.02 -1.60 -4.27
C SER A 152 14.51 -1.58 -4.06
N ALA A 153 13.82 -0.48 -4.34
CA ALA A 153 12.38 -0.36 -4.08
C ALA A 153 11.56 -0.31 -5.38
N THR A 154 10.60 -1.21 -5.50
CA THR A 154 9.64 -1.25 -6.62
C THR A 154 8.44 -0.33 -6.42
N VAL A 155 8.37 0.38 -5.29
CA VAL A 155 7.24 1.23 -4.91
C VAL A 155 7.58 2.66 -5.21
N ASP A 156 6.76 3.31 -6.04
CA ASP A 156 6.84 4.75 -6.27
C ASP A 156 6.58 5.50 -4.95
N THR A 157 7.46 6.44 -4.66
CA THR A 157 7.50 7.19 -3.40
C THR A 157 7.20 8.67 -3.62
N CYS A 158 6.82 9.34 -2.54
CA CYS A 158 6.76 10.79 -2.47
C CYS A 158 7.33 11.29 -1.15
N ILE A 159 7.74 12.55 -1.13
CA ILE A 159 8.03 13.30 0.10
C ILE A 159 6.90 14.29 0.32
N MET A 160 6.23 14.21 1.46
CA MET A 160 5.17 15.14 1.84
C MET A 160 5.59 15.95 3.06
N MET A 161 5.58 17.28 2.92
CA MET A 161 5.79 18.22 4.01
C MET A 161 4.48 18.89 4.41
N LEU A 162 4.18 18.84 5.71
CA LEU A 162 3.00 19.42 6.32
C LEU A 162 3.43 20.27 7.51
N GLN A 163 2.78 21.40 7.71
CA GLN A 163 2.93 22.19 8.94
C GLN A 163 1.66 22.05 9.77
N LYS A 164 1.81 21.62 11.03
CA LYS A 164 0.72 21.62 12.00
C LYS A 164 0.37 23.07 12.30
N ASN A 165 -0.85 23.49 12.02
CA ASN A 165 -1.31 24.81 12.41
C ASN A 165 -2.77 24.76 12.85
N ASP A 166 -3.13 25.69 13.72
CA ASP A 166 -4.48 25.76 14.24
C ASP A 166 -5.43 26.33 13.17
N LYS A 167 -6.52 25.59 12.97
CA LYS A 167 -7.55 25.83 11.95
C LYS A 167 -8.59 26.85 12.35
N SER A 168 -8.38 27.58 13.45
CA SER A 168 -9.25 28.69 13.87
C SER A 168 -9.43 29.78 12.80
N LYS A 169 -8.66 29.76 11.72
CA LYS A 169 -8.87 30.60 10.53
C LYS A 169 -9.10 29.70 9.30
N SER A 170 -10.26 29.85 8.67
CA SER A 170 -10.67 29.19 7.43
C SER A 170 -9.73 29.53 6.25
N LYS A 171 -8.51 28.99 6.26
CA LYS A 171 -7.53 29.17 5.20
C LYS A 171 -7.60 27.99 4.25
N GLN A 172 -7.89 28.28 2.98
CA GLN A 172 -7.62 27.36 1.90
C GLN A 172 -6.12 27.42 1.62
N TYR A 173 -5.40 26.33 1.94
CA TYR A 173 -3.96 26.25 1.69
C TYR A 173 -3.70 25.89 0.24
N SER A 174 -2.61 26.44 -0.28
CA SER A 174 -2.01 26.03 -1.54
C SER A 174 -0.83 25.11 -1.26
N LEU A 175 -0.65 24.09 -2.08
CA LEU A 175 0.48 23.17 -2.00
C LEU A 175 1.42 23.36 -3.19
N LYS A 176 2.71 23.55 -2.94
CA LYS A 176 3.72 23.39 -4.00
C LYS A 176 3.95 21.91 -4.26
N ALA A 177 3.91 21.49 -5.52
CA ALA A 177 4.12 20.08 -5.86
C ALA A 177 4.96 19.95 -7.14
N VAL A 178 5.81 18.94 -7.20
CA VAL A 178 6.61 18.63 -8.39
C VAL A 178 6.74 17.12 -8.55
N THR A 179 6.74 16.67 -9.81
CA THR A 179 7.13 15.30 -10.14
C THR A 179 8.61 15.34 -10.51
N ILE A 180 9.43 14.62 -9.74
CA ILE A 180 10.87 14.55 -9.94
C ILE A 180 11.17 13.62 -11.10
N THR A 181 11.99 14.09 -12.02
CA THR A 181 12.42 13.32 -13.18
C THR A 181 13.90 12.99 -13.01
N LYS A 182 14.25 11.71 -13.10
CA LYS A 182 15.65 11.24 -13.11
C LYS A 182 16.04 10.85 -14.52
N GLU A 183 16.88 11.66 -15.15
CA GLU A 183 17.47 11.31 -16.43
C GLU A 183 18.58 10.27 -16.23
N LYS A 184 18.63 9.28 -17.12
CA LYS A 184 19.73 8.31 -17.14
C LYS A 184 21.00 9.10 -17.50
N ASN A 185 21.90 9.25 -16.54
CA ASN A 185 23.25 9.86 -16.65
C ASN A 185 23.41 11.32 -16.17
N LEU A 186 22.40 11.95 -15.58
CA LEU A 186 22.57 13.24 -14.91
C LEU A 186 22.45 13.11 -13.39
N PRO A 187 23.25 13.87 -12.61
CA PRO A 187 23.03 13.98 -11.17
C PRO A 187 21.64 14.57 -10.92
N LEU A 188 20.95 14.01 -9.92
CA LEU A 188 19.61 14.47 -9.55
C LEU A 188 19.73 15.74 -8.70
N ASP A 189 19.36 16.89 -9.28
CA ASP A 189 19.16 18.13 -8.52
C ASP A 189 17.67 18.34 -8.22
N ILE A 190 17.28 18.08 -6.98
CA ILE A 190 15.89 18.24 -6.53
C ILE A 190 15.56 19.73 -6.34
N ASP A 191 16.52 20.55 -5.89
CA ASP A 191 16.28 21.96 -5.58
C ASP A 191 16.03 22.75 -6.87
N GLU A 192 16.84 22.51 -7.91
CA GLU A 192 16.63 23.07 -9.24
C GLU A 192 15.27 22.66 -9.82
N GLN A 193 14.93 21.37 -9.80
CA GLN A 193 13.63 20.90 -10.29
C GLN A 193 12.45 21.48 -9.51
N VAL A 194 12.56 21.68 -8.20
CA VAL A 194 11.53 22.36 -7.42
C VAL A 194 11.40 23.83 -7.83
N LYS A 195 12.50 24.52 -8.11
CA LYS A 195 12.46 25.93 -8.54
C LYS A 195 11.85 26.09 -9.93
N GLU A 196 12.20 25.21 -10.86
CA GLU A 196 11.80 25.33 -12.26
C GLU A 196 10.44 24.70 -12.56
N ASN A 197 10.13 23.55 -11.95
CA ASN A 197 9.03 22.69 -12.37
C ASN A 197 7.91 22.56 -11.33
N ALA A 198 8.05 23.13 -10.13
CA ALA A 198 6.98 23.06 -9.15
C ALA A 198 5.74 23.84 -9.58
N VAL A 199 4.59 23.19 -9.47
CA VAL A 199 3.28 23.78 -9.68
C VAL A 199 2.63 24.09 -8.34
N THR A 200 1.71 25.05 -8.32
CA THR A 200 0.91 25.36 -7.13
C THR A 200 -0.50 24.80 -7.28
N LEU A 201 -0.91 23.96 -6.33
CA LEU A 201 -2.25 23.36 -6.28
C LEU A 201 -3.13 24.21 -5.35
N HIS A 202 -4.16 24.86 -5.91
CA HIS A 202 -4.98 25.86 -5.19
C HIS A 202 -6.32 25.34 -4.65
N LYS A 203 -6.72 24.10 -4.96
CA LYS A 203 -8.02 23.52 -4.57
C LYS A 203 -7.87 22.07 -4.12
N LEU A 204 -7.12 21.86 -3.04
CA LEU A 204 -6.97 20.53 -2.48
C LEU A 204 -8.31 20.04 -1.93
N THR A 205 -8.73 18.85 -2.35
CA THR A 205 -9.92 18.17 -1.84
C THR A 205 -9.57 16.79 -1.30
N LYS A 206 -10.56 16.06 -0.80
CA LYS A 206 -10.41 14.65 -0.44
C LYS A 206 -10.29 13.73 -1.65
N ASP A 207 -10.56 14.22 -2.86
CA ASP A 207 -10.47 13.47 -4.11
C ASP A 207 -9.01 13.30 -4.54
N ALA A 208 -8.77 12.60 -5.64
CA ALA A 208 -7.43 12.30 -6.11
C ALA A 208 -6.60 13.57 -6.38
N TRP A 209 -5.37 13.60 -5.87
CA TRP A 209 -4.42 14.69 -6.13
C TRP A 209 -3.61 14.39 -7.37
N PHE A 210 -3.55 15.38 -8.27
CA PHE A 210 -2.84 15.31 -9.53
C PHE A 210 -1.85 16.48 -9.59
N ILE A 211 -0.58 16.16 -9.80
CA ILE A 211 0.48 17.15 -10.03
C ILE A 211 0.49 17.42 -11.53
N GLY A 212 -0.03 18.57 -11.92
CA GLY A 212 -0.02 19.02 -13.30
C GLY A 212 -0.03 20.54 -13.36
N SER A 213 0.42 21.06 -14.50
CA SER A 213 0.36 22.48 -14.83
C SER A 213 -1.07 23.03 -14.73
N GLU A 214 -1.22 24.35 -14.66
CA GLU A 214 -2.54 24.96 -14.69
C GLU A 214 -3.37 24.57 -15.92
N ALA A 215 -2.70 24.40 -17.07
CA ALA A 215 -3.35 23.98 -18.30
C ALA A 215 -3.91 22.55 -18.18
N GLU A 216 -3.13 21.62 -17.61
CA GLU A 216 -3.58 20.24 -17.39
C GLU A 216 -4.68 20.16 -16.33
N GLN A 217 -4.60 20.97 -15.26
CA GLN A 217 -5.65 21.05 -14.25
C GLN A 217 -6.96 21.56 -14.85
N LYS A 218 -6.93 22.65 -15.64
CA LYS A 218 -8.11 23.16 -16.36
C LYS A 218 -8.66 22.14 -17.35
N LEU A 219 -7.79 21.38 -18.02
CA LEU A 219 -8.22 20.31 -18.92
C LEU A 219 -8.92 19.18 -18.15
N LYS A 220 -8.38 18.77 -17.00
CA LYS A 220 -9.01 17.79 -16.12
C LYS A 220 -10.39 18.26 -15.65
N GLU A 221 -10.49 19.49 -15.14
CA GLU A 221 -11.78 20.07 -14.71
C GLU A 221 -12.79 20.08 -15.87
N LYS A 222 -12.37 20.43 -17.09
CA LYS A 222 -13.22 20.39 -18.28
C LYS A 222 -13.69 18.97 -18.61
N ILE A 223 -12.81 17.97 -18.54
CA ILE A 223 -13.15 16.56 -18.78
C ILE A 223 -14.14 16.07 -17.72
N GLU A 224 -13.95 16.42 -16.45
CA GLU A 224 -14.85 16.01 -15.37
C GLU A 224 -16.21 16.72 -15.43
N HIS A 225 -16.25 17.97 -15.89
CA HIS A 225 -17.50 18.72 -16.02
C HIS A 225 -18.36 18.25 -17.22
N LEU A 226 -17.73 17.95 -18.36
CA LEU A 226 -18.43 17.56 -19.59
C LEU A 226 -18.61 16.04 -19.72
N GLY A 227 -17.66 15.27 -19.16
CA GLY A 227 -17.60 13.82 -19.31
C GLY A 227 -18.54 13.09 -18.37
N LYS A 228 -18.94 11.89 -18.78
CA LYS A 228 -19.68 10.94 -17.92
C LYS A 228 -18.69 9.94 -17.31
N PRO A 229 -18.57 9.84 -15.98
CA PRO A 229 -17.70 8.86 -15.33
C PRO A 229 -18.00 7.43 -15.80
N LEU A 230 -16.96 6.62 -16.04
CA LEU A 230 -17.11 5.23 -16.54
C LEU A 230 -18.09 4.37 -15.73
N LYS A 231 -18.14 4.56 -14.41
CA LYS A 231 -19.06 3.87 -13.50
C LYS A 231 -20.55 4.15 -13.78
N ASP A 232 -20.85 5.26 -14.45
CA ASP A 232 -22.22 5.70 -14.75
C ASP A 232 -22.63 5.27 -16.17
N TRP A 233 -21.71 4.72 -16.96
CA TRP A 233 -22.04 4.09 -18.24
C TRP A 233 -22.67 2.71 -18.00
N ASP A 234 -23.52 2.30 -18.94
CA ASP A 234 -24.08 0.94 -18.94
C ASP A 234 -23.05 -0.07 -19.48
N VAL A 235 -21.92 -0.16 -18.76
CA VAL A 235 -20.82 -1.07 -19.04
C VAL A 235 -20.49 -1.85 -17.78
N LYS A 236 -20.27 -3.14 -17.95
CA LYS A 236 -19.89 -4.02 -16.85
C LYS A 236 -18.37 -4.15 -16.82
N ILE A 237 -17.75 -3.67 -15.74
CA ILE A 237 -16.31 -3.72 -15.55
C ILE A 237 -15.96 -4.95 -14.74
N TYR A 238 -15.15 -5.84 -15.33
CA TYR A 238 -14.68 -7.06 -14.70
C TYR A 238 -13.16 -7.07 -14.59
N ARG A 239 -12.64 -7.80 -13.61
CA ARG A 239 -11.22 -8.14 -13.57
C ARG A 239 -10.92 -9.26 -14.57
N GLY A 240 -9.66 -9.37 -14.99
CA GLY A 240 -9.19 -10.50 -15.78
C GLY A 240 -9.18 -11.82 -15.00
N VAL A 241 -8.96 -12.92 -15.73
CA VAL A 241 -8.96 -14.29 -15.20
C VAL A 241 -7.87 -14.49 -14.14
N LEU A 242 -8.26 -15.05 -12.99
CA LEU A 242 -7.35 -15.48 -11.93
C LEU A 242 -7.16 -17.00 -11.97
N THR A 243 -5.98 -17.47 -12.38
CA THR A 243 -5.66 -18.91 -12.38
C THR A 243 -5.29 -19.42 -10.98
N GLY A 244 -4.63 -18.58 -10.18
CA GLY A 244 -4.05 -18.92 -8.88
C GLY A 244 -2.67 -19.59 -8.97
N LEU A 245 -2.24 -20.02 -10.15
CA LEU A 245 -0.90 -20.53 -10.45
C LEU A 245 -0.67 -20.43 -11.97
N ASN A 246 -0.13 -19.30 -12.43
CA ASN A 246 -0.03 -19.03 -13.87
C ASN A 246 0.83 -20.07 -14.59
N GLU A 247 1.85 -20.59 -13.94
CA GLU A 247 2.79 -21.58 -14.48
C GLU A 247 2.08 -22.88 -14.88
N ALA A 248 1.03 -23.27 -14.15
CA ALA A 248 0.27 -24.50 -14.42
C ALA A 248 -0.89 -24.29 -15.40
N PHE A 249 -1.48 -23.10 -15.43
CA PHE A 249 -2.70 -22.85 -16.19
C PHE A 249 -2.48 -22.01 -17.44
N ILE A 250 -1.35 -21.31 -17.58
CA ILE A 250 -0.99 -20.53 -18.77
C ILE A 250 0.13 -21.26 -19.51
N ILE A 251 -0.17 -21.74 -20.71
CA ILE A 251 0.72 -22.58 -21.52
C ILE A 251 1.00 -21.92 -22.88
N ASP A 252 2.10 -22.30 -23.52
CA ASP A 252 2.42 -21.89 -24.89
C ASP A 252 1.84 -22.86 -25.94
N ASN A 253 2.04 -22.54 -27.22
CA ASN A 253 1.61 -23.38 -28.34
C ASN A 253 2.21 -24.80 -28.28
N THR A 254 3.48 -24.92 -27.89
CA THR A 254 4.18 -26.21 -27.81
C THR A 254 3.52 -27.12 -26.79
N LYS A 255 3.30 -26.61 -25.57
CA LYS A 255 2.67 -27.37 -24.49
C LYS A 255 1.19 -27.64 -24.76
N ARG A 256 0.48 -26.72 -25.40
CA ARG A 256 -0.90 -26.98 -25.89
C ARG A 256 -0.92 -28.19 -26.82
N GLN A 257 -0.02 -28.23 -27.81
CA GLN A 257 0.02 -29.32 -28.77
C GLN A 257 0.37 -30.66 -28.09
N GLU A 258 1.35 -30.64 -27.18
CA GLU A 258 1.72 -31.81 -26.38
C GLU A 258 0.54 -32.37 -25.57
N ILE A 259 -0.29 -31.52 -24.95
CA ILE A 259 -1.49 -31.98 -24.22
C ILE A 259 -2.51 -32.61 -25.19
N LEU A 260 -2.76 -31.97 -26.33
CA LEU A 260 -3.73 -32.44 -27.32
C LEU A 260 -3.31 -33.77 -27.97
N ASP A 261 -2.01 -33.97 -28.18
CA ASP A 261 -1.48 -35.20 -28.79
C ASP A 261 -1.43 -36.38 -27.81
N ASN A 262 -1.45 -36.09 -26.50
CA ASN A 262 -1.56 -37.08 -25.43
C ASN A 262 -3.02 -37.41 -25.05
N CYS A 263 -4.02 -36.84 -25.73
CA CYS A 263 -5.42 -37.21 -25.54
C CYS A 263 -5.63 -38.68 -25.96
N LYS A 264 -6.40 -39.41 -25.17
CA LYS A 264 -6.69 -40.85 -25.34
C LYS A 264 -7.42 -41.14 -26.65
N ASP A 265 -8.35 -40.26 -27.02
CA ASP A 265 -9.20 -40.40 -28.20
C ASP A 265 -9.63 -39.02 -28.73
N ASP A 266 -10.25 -39.01 -29.91
CA ASP A 266 -10.72 -37.80 -30.58
C ASP A 266 -11.79 -37.05 -29.76
N ASP A 267 -12.57 -37.76 -28.95
CA ASP A 267 -13.62 -37.15 -28.14
C ASP A 267 -13.04 -36.39 -26.93
N GLU A 268 -12.04 -36.96 -26.25
CA GLU A 268 -11.24 -36.22 -25.27
C GLU A 268 -10.56 -35.03 -25.94
N ARG A 269 -9.92 -35.22 -27.09
CA ARG A 269 -9.21 -34.13 -27.79
C ARG A 269 -10.14 -32.94 -28.07
N ARG A 270 -11.35 -33.20 -28.55
CA ARG A 270 -12.38 -32.16 -28.78
C ARG A 270 -12.77 -31.43 -27.50
N ARG A 271 -13.03 -32.16 -26.40
CA ARG A 271 -13.38 -31.55 -25.11
C ARG A 271 -12.22 -30.73 -24.52
N THR A 272 -11.00 -31.26 -24.58
CA THR A 272 -9.77 -30.60 -24.12
C THR A 272 -9.50 -29.32 -24.91
N GLU A 273 -9.60 -29.38 -26.23
CA GLU A 273 -9.46 -28.20 -27.10
C GLU A 273 -10.53 -27.13 -26.80
N ALA A 274 -11.75 -27.56 -26.48
CA ALA A 274 -12.84 -26.64 -26.14
C ALA A 274 -12.56 -25.79 -24.89
N ILE A 275 -11.79 -26.31 -23.92
CA ILE A 275 -11.47 -25.59 -22.67
C ILE A 275 -10.11 -24.89 -22.67
N ILE A 276 -9.25 -25.12 -23.66
CA ILE A 276 -7.99 -24.38 -23.83
C ILE A 276 -8.23 -23.17 -24.73
N LYS A 277 -8.20 -21.97 -24.15
CA LYS A 277 -8.53 -20.71 -24.86
C LYS A 277 -7.34 -19.76 -24.95
N PRO A 278 -7.21 -18.94 -26.00
CA PRO A 278 -6.15 -17.95 -26.08
C PRO A 278 -6.32 -16.93 -24.93
N ILE A 279 -5.21 -16.46 -24.36
CA ILE A 279 -5.22 -15.47 -23.28
C ILE A 279 -4.38 -14.24 -23.65
N LEU A 280 -4.89 -13.07 -23.28
CA LEU A 280 -4.16 -11.80 -23.30
C LEU A 280 -3.82 -11.38 -21.87
N ARG A 281 -2.58 -10.99 -21.65
CA ARG A 281 -2.09 -10.40 -20.39
C ARG A 281 -1.99 -8.89 -20.57
N GLY A 282 -1.83 -8.16 -19.46
CA GLY A 282 -1.69 -6.71 -19.50
C GLY A 282 -0.57 -6.21 -20.44
N ARG A 283 0.55 -6.94 -20.53
CA ARG A 283 1.67 -6.61 -21.44
C ARG A 283 1.40 -6.84 -22.93
N ASP A 284 0.40 -7.66 -23.23
CA ASP A 284 -0.02 -8.02 -24.59
C ASP A 284 -0.98 -6.96 -25.17
N ILE A 285 -1.52 -6.07 -24.32
CA ILE A 285 -2.34 -4.93 -24.72
C ILE A 285 -1.45 -3.72 -25.01
N LYS A 286 -1.63 -3.11 -26.18
CA LYS A 286 -0.90 -1.92 -26.65
C LYS A 286 -1.87 -0.76 -26.86
N ARG A 287 -1.31 0.41 -27.19
CA ARG A 287 -2.12 1.59 -27.52
C ARG A 287 -2.92 1.30 -28.80
N TYR A 288 -4.24 1.13 -28.66
CA TYR A 288 -5.22 0.87 -29.73
C TYR A 288 -5.21 -0.52 -30.39
N TYR A 289 -4.36 -1.46 -29.95
CA TYR A 289 -4.36 -2.83 -30.47
C TYR A 289 -3.85 -3.81 -29.41
N TYR A 290 -3.88 -5.11 -29.71
CA TYR A 290 -3.24 -6.15 -28.90
C TYR A 290 -2.34 -7.02 -29.77
N GLU A 291 -1.33 -7.61 -29.15
CA GLU A 291 -0.41 -8.56 -29.78
C GLU A 291 -0.45 -9.87 -28.99
N TRP A 292 -1.10 -10.89 -29.55
CA TRP A 292 -1.23 -12.17 -28.87
C TRP A 292 0.11 -12.92 -28.85
N ALA A 293 0.59 -13.25 -27.65
CA ALA A 293 1.90 -13.86 -27.44
C ALA A 293 1.95 -15.38 -27.69
N GLY A 294 0.95 -15.97 -28.37
CA GLY A 294 0.88 -17.42 -28.58
C GLY A 294 0.59 -18.22 -27.29
N LEU A 295 -0.07 -17.58 -26.32
CA LEU A 295 -0.36 -18.17 -25.01
C LEU A 295 -1.82 -18.53 -24.84
N TRP A 296 -2.03 -19.58 -24.07
CA TRP A 296 -3.33 -20.19 -23.82
C TRP A 296 -3.56 -20.34 -22.33
N VAL A 297 -4.82 -20.33 -21.93
CA VAL A 297 -5.26 -20.68 -20.58
C VAL A 297 -6.00 -22.01 -20.62
N ILE A 298 -5.64 -22.91 -19.70
CA ILE A 298 -6.42 -24.12 -19.40
C ILE A 298 -7.63 -23.69 -18.56
N GLY A 299 -8.79 -23.58 -19.20
CA GLY A 299 -10.01 -23.01 -18.66
C GLY A 299 -10.82 -23.94 -17.77
N THR A 300 -10.21 -24.52 -16.74
CA THR A 300 -10.90 -25.37 -15.75
C THR A 300 -11.68 -24.52 -14.73
N PHE A 301 -12.62 -23.73 -15.21
CA PHE A 301 -13.43 -22.85 -14.36
C PHE A 301 -14.45 -23.66 -13.53
N PRO A 302 -14.61 -23.39 -12.22
CA PRO A 302 -15.59 -24.09 -11.38
C PRO A 302 -17.03 -24.05 -11.91
N ALA A 303 -17.41 -22.97 -12.62
CA ALA A 303 -18.74 -22.83 -13.22
C ALA A 303 -19.03 -23.82 -14.36
N LEU A 304 -18.01 -24.45 -14.93
CA LEU A 304 -18.17 -25.50 -15.94
C LEU A 304 -18.47 -26.86 -15.32
N HIS A 305 -18.38 -27.00 -13.98
CA HIS A 305 -18.66 -28.24 -13.25
C HIS A 305 -17.92 -29.47 -13.81
N LEU A 306 -16.69 -29.27 -14.26
CA LEU A 306 -15.90 -30.33 -14.91
C LEU A 306 -15.59 -31.46 -13.93
N ASP A 307 -15.60 -32.68 -14.46
CA ASP A 307 -14.91 -33.82 -13.88
C ASP A 307 -13.53 -33.94 -14.53
N ILE A 308 -12.47 -33.92 -13.73
CA ILE A 308 -11.09 -33.99 -14.23
C ILE A 308 -10.77 -35.36 -14.83
N ASP A 309 -11.53 -36.39 -14.47
CA ASP A 309 -11.38 -37.74 -15.00
C ASP A 309 -11.84 -37.85 -16.47
N ASP A 310 -12.65 -36.90 -16.94
CA ASP A 310 -13.03 -36.77 -18.36
C ASP A 310 -11.93 -36.14 -19.24
N TYR A 311 -10.85 -35.64 -18.61
CA TYR A 311 -9.70 -34.95 -19.23
C TYR A 311 -8.35 -35.55 -18.79
N PRO A 312 -8.10 -36.86 -19.01
CA PRO A 312 -6.89 -37.52 -18.52
C PRO A 312 -5.58 -36.89 -19.01
N ALA A 313 -5.52 -36.30 -20.21
CA ALA A 313 -4.33 -35.60 -20.70
C ALA A 313 -4.01 -34.34 -19.89
N ILE A 314 -5.02 -33.53 -19.55
CA ILE A 314 -4.85 -32.36 -18.68
C ILE A 314 -4.48 -32.81 -17.26
N LYS A 315 -5.19 -33.82 -16.73
CA LYS A 315 -4.92 -34.37 -15.41
C LYS A 315 -3.47 -34.83 -15.28
N LYS A 316 -2.99 -35.58 -16.28
CA LYS A 316 -1.61 -36.05 -16.38
C LYS A 316 -0.63 -34.88 -16.44
N TYR A 317 -0.85 -33.92 -17.34
CA TYR A 317 -0.01 -32.72 -17.43
C TYR A 317 0.13 -32.00 -16.07
N LEU A 318 -0.98 -31.75 -15.38
CA LEU A 318 -0.94 -31.05 -14.09
C LEU A 318 -0.16 -31.85 -13.03
N LEU A 319 -0.35 -33.17 -12.95
CA LEU A 319 0.27 -34.01 -11.93
C LEU A 319 1.73 -34.38 -12.23
N ASP A 320 2.11 -34.46 -13.51
CA ASP A 320 3.48 -34.77 -13.92
C ASP A 320 4.43 -33.57 -13.76
N HIS A 321 3.89 -32.34 -13.87
CA HIS A 321 4.69 -31.11 -13.84
C HIS A 321 4.59 -30.30 -12.54
N PHE A 322 3.58 -30.55 -11.70
CA PHE A 322 3.36 -29.79 -10.47
C PHE A 322 3.03 -30.70 -9.29
N ASP A 323 3.55 -30.36 -8.10
CA ASP A 323 3.14 -31.06 -6.87
C ASP A 323 1.67 -30.73 -6.57
N ILE A 324 0.89 -31.74 -6.18
CA ILE A 324 -0.52 -31.56 -5.79
C ILE A 324 -0.70 -30.50 -4.69
N LYS A 325 0.29 -30.32 -3.80
CA LYS A 325 0.32 -29.28 -2.76
C LYS A 325 0.45 -27.87 -3.33
N GLN A 326 1.04 -27.73 -4.52
CA GLN A 326 1.11 -26.47 -5.24
C GLN A 326 -0.22 -26.16 -5.95
N LEU A 327 -0.92 -27.20 -6.40
CA LEU A 327 -2.21 -27.10 -7.11
C LEU A 327 -3.41 -26.96 -6.17
N GLU A 328 -3.35 -27.49 -4.96
CA GLU A 328 -4.46 -27.36 -4.00
C GLU A 328 -4.71 -25.90 -3.60
N GLN A 329 -5.96 -25.59 -3.25
CA GLN A 329 -6.39 -24.26 -2.81
C GLN A 329 -6.56 -24.25 -1.28
N SER A 330 -5.53 -24.68 -0.54
CA SER A 330 -5.57 -24.78 0.93
C SER A 330 -5.05 -23.53 1.64
N GLY A 331 -4.26 -22.71 0.94
CA GLY A 331 -3.53 -21.57 1.51
C GLY A 331 -2.36 -21.96 2.43
N LYS A 332 -2.00 -23.25 2.50
CA LYS A 332 -0.84 -23.72 3.27
C LYS A 332 0.46 -23.21 2.66
N LYS A 333 1.44 -22.97 3.54
CA LYS A 333 2.79 -22.62 3.15
C LYS A 333 3.70 -23.83 3.30
N TYR A 334 4.61 -24.03 2.35
CA TYR A 334 5.60 -25.11 2.38
C TYR A 334 7.01 -24.53 2.19
N PRO A 335 7.57 -23.82 3.20
CA PRO A 335 8.91 -23.24 3.09
C PRO A 335 9.99 -24.25 2.68
N GLU A 336 9.85 -25.50 3.13
CA GLU A 336 10.75 -26.61 2.83
C GLU A 336 10.70 -27.09 1.38
N LEU A 337 9.60 -26.82 0.66
CA LEU A 337 9.42 -27.20 -0.75
C LEU A 337 9.69 -26.03 -1.71
N GLY A 338 9.93 -24.82 -1.20
CA GLY A 338 10.17 -23.64 -2.02
C GLY A 338 8.93 -23.07 -2.73
N PHE A 339 7.74 -23.62 -2.46
CA PHE A 339 6.47 -23.12 -3.00
C PHE A 339 5.37 -23.12 -1.93
N ASN A 340 4.23 -22.49 -2.23
CA ASN A 340 3.04 -22.50 -1.36
C ASN A 340 1.84 -23.07 -2.13
N ALA A 341 0.84 -23.56 -1.40
CA ALA A 341 -0.46 -23.83 -1.99
C ALA A 341 -1.10 -22.53 -2.52
N ARG A 342 -2.01 -22.69 -3.48
CA ARG A 342 -2.84 -21.57 -3.93
C ARG A 342 -3.70 -21.06 -2.78
N LYS A 343 -4.17 -19.81 -2.91
CA LYS A 343 -5.00 -19.15 -1.89
C LYS A 343 -6.16 -20.05 -1.47
N LYS A 344 -6.42 -20.10 -0.16
CA LYS A 344 -7.49 -20.90 0.41
C LYS A 344 -8.84 -20.61 -0.25
N ASP A 345 -9.44 -21.63 -0.85
CA ASP A 345 -10.77 -21.62 -1.47
C ASP A 345 -11.40 -23.02 -1.36
N ARG A 346 -12.69 -23.18 -1.64
CA ARG A 346 -13.40 -24.48 -1.60
C ARG A 346 -13.37 -25.23 -2.94
N LYS A 347 -12.55 -24.75 -3.87
CA LYS A 347 -12.46 -25.22 -5.25
C LYS A 347 -11.56 -26.45 -5.35
N LYS A 348 -11.77 -27.24 -6.41
CA LYS A 348 -10.96 -28.43 -6.68
C LYS A 348 -9.53 -28.03 -7.05
N TRP A 349 -8.57 -28.92 -6.81
CA TRP A 349 -7.14 -28.66 -7.04
C TRP A 349 -6.79 -28.37 -8.51
N PHE A 350 -7.60 -28.84 -9.46
CA PHE A 350 -7.41 -28.58 -10.89
C PHE A 350 -8.20 -27.36 -11.38
N GLU A 351 -9.07 -26.77 -10.57
CA GLU A 351 -9.88 -25.62 -10.98
C GLU A 351 -9.10 -24.33 -10.88
N THR A 352 -9.35 -23.36 -11.75
CA THR A 352 -8.79 -22.01 -11.63
C THR A 352 -9.32 -21.28 -10.39
N GLN A 353 -8.60 -20.26 -9.92
CA GLN A 353 -9.01 -19.47 -8.77
C GLN A 353 -10.18 -18.50 -9.05
N ASP A 354 -10.48 -18.16 -10.30
CA ASP A 354 -11.71 -17.41 -10.63
C ASP A 354 -12.92 -18.36 -10.72
N HIS A 355 -14.13 -17.86 -10.49
CA HIS A 355 -15.33 -18.72 -10.52
C HIS A 355 -15.85 -18.95 -11.93
N CYS A 356 -15.89 -17.88 -12.72
CA CYS A 356 -16.33 -17.88 -14.11
C CYS A 356 -15.31 -17.10 -14.93
N ALA A 357 -15.03 -17.54 -16.15
CA ALA A 357 -14.58 -16.61 -17.18
C ALA A 357 -15.79 -16.08 -17.92
N LEU A 358 -15.93 -14.76 -17.99
CA LEU A 358 -16.68 -14.13 -19.07
C LEU A 358 -15.82 -14.30 -20.32
N LEU A 359 -16.01 -15.42 -21.01
CA LEU A 359 -15.54 -15.61 -22.35
C LEU A 359 -16.59 -14.95 -23.26
N PRO A 360 -16.27 -13.82 -23.91
CA PRO A 360 -17.17 -13.24 -24.91
C PRO A 360 -17.42 -14.20 -26.08
#